data_AF-A0A7S0U7G7-F1
#
_entry.id   AF-A0A7S0U7G7-F1
#
_cell.length_a   1.000
_cell.length_b   1.000
_cell.length_c   1.000
_cell.angle_alpha   90.00
_cell.angle_beta   90.00
_cell.angle_gamma   90.00
#
_symmetry.space_group_name_H-M   'P 1'
#
loop_
_entity.id
_entity.type
_entity.pdbx_description
1 polymer ?
#
loop_
_entity_poly.entity_id
_entity_poly.type
_entity_poly.pdbx_seq_one_letter_code
_entity_poly.pdbx_strand_id
1 'polypeptide(L)'
;DSLCDASLAGNHVAHRASIAQGKGLLAAVGAAFPGMNIKQMKIDLGPNFNGHLAPVTGMVCARLGVSMLDCERLFLFITLRSIISAAVRLGVCGPMEGQAIQASVASDIER
;
A
#
# COMPACT_ATOMS: atom_id res chain seq x y z
N ASP A 1 6.74 -4.67 -9.74
CA ASP A 1 6.78 -5.82 -8.81
C ASP A 1 8.21 -6.34 -8.66
N SER A 2 8.83 -6.80 -9.75
CA SER A 2 10.26 -7.20 -9.78
C SER A 2 11.25 -6.18 -9.22
N LEU A 3 11.01 -4.88 -9.45
CA LEU A 3 11.83 -3.82 -8.82
C LEU A 3 11.67 -3.80 -7.30
N CYS A 4 10.46 -4.03 -6.77
CA CYS A 4 10.24 -4.14 -5.33
C CYS A 4 10.92 -5.39 -4.75
N ASP A 5 10.91 -6.51 -5.48
CA ASP A 5 11.67 -7.71 -5.12
C ASP A 5 13.16 -7.39 -4.99
N ALA A 6 13.74 -6.73 -6.01
CA ALA A 6 15.15 -6.38 -6.02
C ALA A 6 15.51 -5.41 -4.88
N SER A 7 14.70 -4.37 -4.66
CA SER A 7 14.94 -3.37 -3.61
C SER A 7 14.80 -3.94 -2.19
N LEU A 8 14.01 -5.01 -2.00
CA LEU A 8 13.77 -5.63 -0.70
C LEU A 8 14.54 -6.94 -0.50
N ALA A 9 15.37 -7.36 -1.45
CA ALA A 9 16.10 -8.63 -1.41
C ALA A 9 16.97 -8.79 -0.15
N GLY A 10 17.55 -7.71 0.36
CA GLY A 10 18.35 -7.70 1.60
C GLY A 10 17.54 -7.67 2.90
N ASN A 11 16.22 -7.49 2.83
CA ASN A 11 15.34 -7.38 4.01
C ASN A 11 14.10 -8.27 3.84
N HIS A 12 14.26 -9.55 4.21
CA HIS A 12 13.20 -10.56 4.10
C HIS A 12 11.93 -10.23 4.90
N VAL A 13 12.03 -9.46 5.99
CA VAL A 13 10.87 -9.04 6.79
C VAL A 13 10.04 -8.02 6.02
N ALA A 14 10.69 -6.96 5.50
CA ALA A 14 10.03 -5.95 4.69
C ALA A 14 9.50 -6.53 3.37
N HIS A 15 10.25 -7.44 2.75
CA HIS A 15 9.83 -8.18 1.56
C HIS A 15 8.51 -8.93 1.79
N ARG A 16 8.46 -9.79 2.82
CA ARG A 16 7.25 -10.54 3.19
C ARG A 16 6.09 -9.63 3.57
N ALA A 17 6.34 -8.57 4.33
CA ALA A 17 5.31 -7.63 4.75
C ALA A 17 4.67 -6.92 3.55
N SER A 18 5.49 -6.48 2.59
CA SER A 18 5.02 -5.83 1.36
C SER A 18 4.12 -6.75 0.52
N ILE A 19 4.50 -8.02 0.36
CA ILE A 19 3.67 -9.02 -0.35
C ILE A 19 2.38 -9.32 0.41
N ALA A 20 2.45 -9.51 1.72
CA ALA A 20 1.28 -9.81 2.55
C ALA A 20 0.24 -8.69 2.48
N GLN A 21 0.69 -7.43 2.58
CA GLN A 21 -0.18 -6.26 2.48
C GLN A 21 -0.79 -6.12 1.08
N GLY A 22 -0.01 -6.32 0.00
CA GLY A 22 -0.54 -6.29 -1.36
C GLY A 22 -1.57 -7.38 -1.64
N LYS A 23 -1.32 -8.61 -1.20
CA LYS A 23 -2.31 -9.71 -1.29
C LYS A 23 -3.57 -9.42 -0.47
N GLY A 24 -3.41 -8.83 0.73
CA GLY A 24 -4.52 -8.38 1.56
C GLY A 24 -5.37 -7.31 0.87
N LEU A 25 -4.74 -6.34 0.20
CA LEU A 25 -5.44 -5.32 -0.57
C LEU A 25 -6.24 -5.94 -1.73
N LEU A 26 -5.66 -6.87 -2.50
CA LEU A 26 -6.39 -7.58 -3.55
C LEU A 26 -7.62 -8.33 -3.02
N ALA A 27 -7.50 -8.97 -1.85
CA ALA A 27 -8.61 -9.66 -1.23
C ALA A 27 -9.72 -8.67 -0.78
N ALA A 28 -9.33 -7.57 -0.12
CA ALA A 28 -10.25 -6.53 0.33
C ALA A 28 -11.02 -5.90 -0.86
N VAL A 29 -10.31 -5.61 -1.94
CA VAL A 29 -10.89 -5.02 -3.13
C VAL A 29 -11.80 -6.01 -3.85
N GLY A 30 -11.41 -7.29 -3.95
CA GLY A 30 -12.28 -8.33 -4.53
C GLY A 30 -13.58 -8.52 -3.73
N ALA A 31 -13.53 -8.34 -2.41
CA ALA A 31 -14.72 -8.38 -1.55
C ALA A 31 -15.58 -7.11 -1.67
N ALA A 32 -14.96 -5.93 -1.74
CA ALA A 32 -15.65 -4.64 -1.80
C ALA A 32 -16.24 -4.33 -3.18
N PHE A 33 -15.63 -4.83 -4.26
CA PHE A 33 -16.03 -4.57 -5.64
C PHE A 33 -16.28 -5.87 -6.40
N PRO A 34 -17.52 -6.42 -6.36
CA PRO A 34 -17.85 -7.70 -6.99
C PRO A 34 -17.56 -7.77 -8.51
N GLY A 35 -17.56 -6.62 -9.20
CA GLY A 35 -17.20 -6.53 -10.62
C GLY A 35 -15.70 -6.59 -10.90
N MET A 36 -14.86 -6.62 -9.88
CA MET A 36 -13.40 -6.63 -10.04
C MET A 36 -12.87 -8.07 -10.15
N ASN A 37 -12.48 -8.46 -11.36
CA ASN A 37 -11.92 -9.79 -11.61
C ASN A 37 -10.45 -9.88 -11.16
N ILE A 38 -10.23 -10.07 -9.85
CA ILE A 38 -8.90 -10.20 -9.24
C ILE A 38 -8.12 -11.39 -9.82
N LYS A 39 -8.81 -12.49 -10.17
CA LYS A 39 -8.17 -13.67 -10.77
C LYS A 39 -7.56 -13.32 -12.14
N GLN A 40 -8.34 -12.65 -13.00
CA GLN A 40 -7.86 -12.22 -14.31
C GLN A 40 -6.69 -11.24 -14.19
N MET A 41 -6.77 -10.26 -13.28
CA MET A 41 -5.67 -9.33 -13.05
C MET A 41 -4.35 -10.03 -12.69
N LYS A 42 -4.40 -11.08 -11.86
CA LYS A 42 -3.21 -11.88 -11.54
C LYS A 42 -2.67 -12.65 -12.74
N ILE A 43 -3.56 -13.15 -13.61
CA ILE A 43 -3.17 -13.84 -14.85
C ILE A 43 -2.47 -12.86 -15.79
N ASP A 44 -3.02 -11.66 -15.97
CA ASP A 44 -2.48 -10.63 -16.87
C ASP A 44 -1.08 -10.17 -16.45
N LEU A 45 -0.80 -10.17 -15.14
CA LEU A 45 0.51 -9.84 -14.57
C LEU A 45 1.53 -10.99 -14.66
N GLY A 46 1.08 -12.19 -15.00
CA GLY A 46 1.92 -13.36 -15.20
C GLY A 46 2.37 -14.07 -13.91
N PRO A 47 3.04 -15.22 -14.06
CA PRO A 47 3.37 -16.12 -12.95
C PRO A 47 4.41 -15.56 -11.98
N ASN A 48 5.20 -14.57 -12.41
CA ASN A 48 6.27 -13.96 -11.60
C ASN A 48 5.77 -12.79 -10.74
N PHE A 49 4.46 -12.54 -10.70
CA PHE A 49 3.89 -11.49 -9.88
C PHE A 49 3.75 -11.96 -8.42
N ASN A 50 4.58 -11.40 -7.54
CA ASN A 50 4.58 -11.65 -6.11
C ASN A 50 3.45 -10.88 -5.40
N GLY A 51 3.08 -9.71 -5.91
CA GLY A 51 1.98 -8.91 -5.38
C GLY A 51 2.40 -7.99 -4.26
N HIS A 52 3.48 -7.24 -4.48
CA HIS A 52 3.91 -6.18 -3.57
C HIS A 52 2.87 -5.07 -3.47
N LEU A 53 2.76 -4.46 -2.28
CA LEU A 53 1.74 -3.46 -1.99
C LEU A 53 1.74 -2.27 -2.97
N ALA A 54 2.91 -1.71 -3.30
CA ALA A 54 2.99 -0.54 -4.18
C ALA A 54 2.45 -0.82 -5.60
N PRO A 55 2.96 -1.82 -6.34
CA PRO A 55 2.39 -2.21 -7.64
C PRO A 55 0.90 -2.57 -7.58
N VAL A 56 0.47 -3.31 -6.55
CA VAL A 56 -0.95 -3.67 -6.38
C VAL A 56 -1.81 -2.41 -6.20
N THR A 57 -1.38 -1.45 -5.39
CA THR A 57 -2.13 -0.21 -5.14
C THR A 57 -2.32 0.56 -6.44
N GLY A 58 -1.26 0.73 -7.23
CA GLY A 58 -1.32 1.40 -8.53
C GLY A 58 -2.29 0.72 -9.49
N MET A 59 -2.22 -0.61 -9.60
CA MET A 59 -3.13 -1.39 -10.45
C MET A 59 -4.59 -1.23 -10.02
N VAL A 60 -4.89 -1.36 -8.72
CA VAL A 60 -6.24 -1.21 -8.18
C VAL A 60 -6.78 0.19 -8.45
N CYS A 61 -5.98 1.22 -8.17
CA CYS A 61 -6.35 2.62 -8.40
C CYS A 61 -6.65 2.88 -9.88
N ALA A 62 -5.79 2.42 -10.78
CA ALA A 62 -6.01 2.53 -12.22
C ALA A 62 -7.31 1.83 -12.66
N ARG A 63 -7.61 0.65 -12.09
CA ARG A 63 -8.83 -0.10 -12.42
C ARG A 63 -10.11 0.55 -11.89
N LEU A 64 -9.99 1.32 -10.82
CA LEU A 64 -11.07 2.13 -10.23
C LEU A 64 -11.20 3.52 -10.87
N GLY A 65 -10.35 3.87 -11.84
CA GLY A 65 -10.36 5.18 -12.48
C GLY A 65 -9.80 6.31 -11.62
N VAL A 66 -8.99 5.98 -10.61
CA VAL A 66 -8.30 6.97 -9.76
C VAL A 66 -7.11 7.52 -10.55
N SER A 67 -6.93 8.85 -10.50
CA SER A 67 -5.80 9.51 -11.18
C SER A 67 -4.46 9.03 -10.60
N MET A 68 -3.39 9.14 -11.39
CA MET A 68 -2.05 8.78 -10.93
C MET A 68 -1.63 9.60 -9.70
N LEU A 69 -1.88 10.91 -9.73
CA LEU A 69 -1.58 11.81 -8.62
C LEU A 69 -2.34 11.43 -7.34
N ASP A 70 -3.64 11.12 -7.46
CA ASP A 70 -4.44 10.72 -6.29
C ASP A 70 -4.02 9.34 -5.78
N CYS A 71 -3.60 8.43 -6.66
CA CYS A 71 -3.04 7.15 -6.27
C CYS A 71 -1.75 7.31 -5.46
N GLU A 72 -0.85 8.19 -5.90
CA GLU A 72 0.41 8.49 -5.20
C GLU A 72 0.13 9.10 -3.82
N ARG A 73 -0.74 10.10 -3.75
CA ARG A 73 -1.20 10.73 -2.49
C ARG A 73 -1.82 9.71 -1.54
N LEU A 74 -2.73 8.86 -2.05
CA LEU A 74 -3.35 7.80 -1.28
C LEU A 74 -2.32 6.81 -0.72
N PHE A 75 -1.36 6.39 -1.55
CA PHE A 75 -0.32 5.46 -1.15
C PHE A 75 0.59 6.05 -0.05
N LEU A 76 0.99 7.31 -0.20
CA LEU A 76 1.78 8.04 0.80
C LEU A 76 1.00 8.21 2.11
N PHE A 77 -0.27 8.63 2.03
CA PHE A 77 -1.14 8.80 3.19
C PHE A 77 -1.30 7.49 3.98
N ILE A 78 -1.60 6.37 3.30
CA ILE A 78 -1.77 5.07 3.96
C ILE A 78 -0.46 4.58 4.58
N THR A 79 0.66 4.82 3.91
CA THR A 79 2.01 4.49 4.41
C THR A 79 2.32 5.28 5.68
N LEU A 80 2.17 6.60 5.65
CA LEU A 80 2.40 7.48 6.79
C LEU A 80 1.52 7.08 7.99
N ARG A 81 0.21 6.89 7.76
CA ARG A 81 -0.73 6.42 8.78
C ARG A 81 -0.29 5.11 9.41
N SER A 82 0.24 4.19 8.61
CA SER A 82 0.71 2.88 9.08
C SER A 82 1.98 2.99 9.92
N ILE A 83 2.91 3.88 9.55
CA ILE A 83 4.11 4.20 10.32
C ILE A 83 3.74 4.83 11.67
N ILE A 84 2.86 5.83 11.67
CA ILE A 84 2.38 6.48 12.90
C ILE A 84 1.66 5.47 13.80
N SER A 85 0.80 4.63 13.22
CA SER A 85 0.12 3.56 13.95
C SER A 85 1.12 2.58 14.61
N ALA A 86 2.24 2.27 13.93
CA ALA A 86 3.31 1.46 14.51
C ALA A 86 4.05 2.20 15.64
N ALA A 87 4.36 3.48 15.45
CA ALA A 87 5.00 4.33 16.47
C ALA A 87 4.18 4.38 17.76
N VAL A 88 2.86 4.53 17.66
CA VAL A 88 1.94 4.48 18.81
C VAL A 88 1.99 3.11 19.51
N ARG A 89 1.92 2.00 18.75
CA ARG A 89 2.01 0.65 19.34
C ARG A 89 3.36 0.35 20.01
N LEU A 90 4.43 0.99 19.53
CA LEU A 90 5.77 0.88 20.10
C LEU A 90 6.00 1.85 21.27
N GLY A 91 5.03 2.70 21.61
CA GLY A 91 5.14 3.68 22.69
C GLY A 91 6.01 4.90 22.36
N VAL A 92 6.32 5.14 21.09
CA VAL A 92 7.12 6.30 20.64
C VAL A 92 6.34 7.61 20.78
N CYS A 93 5.03 7.58 20.55
CA CYS A 93 4.14 8.71 20.73
C CYS A 93 2.75 8.27 21.21
N GLY A 94 1.97 9.20 21.78
CA GLY A 94 0.57 8.96 22.15
C GLY A 94 -0.37 8.95 20.93
N PRO A 95 -1.59 8.38 21.02
CA PRO A 95 -2.56 8.38 19.91
C PRO A 95 -2.89 9.79 19.39
N MET A 96 -3.11 10.74 20.30
CA MET A 96 -3.42 12.14 19.97
C MET A 96 -2.22 12.85 19.34
N GLU A 97 -1.02 12.60 19.88
CA GLU A 97 0.23 13.11 19.34
C GLU A 97 0.50 12.56 17.94
N GLY A 98 0.26 11.26 17.71
CA GLY A 98 0.35 10.64 16.39
C GLY A 98 -0.59 11.29 15.36
N GLN A 99 -1.83 11.61 15.76
CA GLN A 99 -2.74 12.35 14.88
C GLN A 99 -2.22 13.77 14.56
N ALA A 100 -1.67 14.47 15.55
CA ALA A 100 -1.07 15.78 15.34
C ALA A 100 0.12 15.73 14.37
N ILE A 101 0.99 14.73 14.50
CA ILE A 101 2.11 14.49 13.59
C ILE A 101 1.61 14.20 12.17
N GLN A 102 0.58 13.36 12.02
CA GLN A 102 0.03 13.05 10.70
C GLN A 102 -0.51 14.30 10.01
N ALA A 103 -1.24 15.14 10.76
CA ALA A 103 -1.80 16.39 10.25
C ALA A 103 -0.70 17.40 9.89
N SER A 104 0.38 17.50 10.67
CA SER A 104 1.43 18.49 10.44
C SER A 104 2.23 18.24 9.16
N VAL A 105 2.34 16.98 8.72
CA VAL A 105 3.09 16.60 7.50
C VAL A 105 2.17 16.27 6.31
N ALA A 106 0.85 16.30 6.50
CA ALA A 106 -0.12 16.00 5.45
C ALA A 106 0.05 16.90 4.22
N SER A 107 0.29 18.19 4.43
CA SER A 107 0.51 19.14 3.33
C SER A 107 1.76 18.86 2.50
N ASP A 108 2.75 18.15 3.04
CA ASP A 108 3.99 17.84 2.33
C ASP A 108 3.84 16.61 1.42
N ILE A 109 2.97 15.67 1.80
CA ILE A 109 2.65 14.48 1.00
C ILE A 109 1.53 14.71 -0.04
N GLU A 110 0.79 15.81 0.09
CA GLU A 110 -0.28 16.20 -0.82
C GLU A 110 0.16 17.18 -1.92
N ARG A 111 1.40 17.68 -1.89
CA ARG A 111 1.97 18.52 -2.97
C ARG A 111 2.24 17.71 -4.22
#